data_AF-A0A6A6DPQ9-F1
#
_entry.id   AF-A0A6A6DPQ9-F1
#
_cell.length_a   1.000
_cell.length_b   1.000
_cell.length_c   1.000
_cell.angle_alpha   90.00
_cell.angle_beta   90.00
_cell.angle_gamma   90.00
#
_symmetry.space_group_name_H-M   'P 1'
#
loop_
_entity.id
_entity.type
_entity.pdbx_description
1 polymer ?
#
loop_
_entity_poly.entity_id
_entity_poly.type
_entity_poly.pdbx_seq_one_letter_code
_entity_poly.pdbx_strand_id
1 'polypeptide(L)'
;MELRTALDVELFAQGARALAQARDTRPKNTNKAYDPKQKEWQEFCAEKGFEDGELVYENKVIWFLNDRVLDREIRGSRYKRESRTTVNSEPVQQTLGISAVKGYIAAIVDLWSFQKSKGMNVYPTPHGEGLNGLLRAQSRTTAKFPDFFTVPLLDEGPTPCYPMIIIIDNGKTNSLGRLEYGAVIRHQYPLLYTMAHVAFYLFYR
;
A
#
# COMPACT_ATOMS: atom_id res chain seq x y z
N MET A 1 -26.33 -14.02 -35.04
CA MET A 1 -25.56 -14.41 -33.83
C MET A 1 -24.06 -14.45 -34.14
N GLU A 2 -23.66 -15.02 -35.28
CA GLU A 2 -22.25 -15.17 -35.71
C GLU A 2 -21.46 -13.86 -35.97
N LEU A 3 -22.13 -12.78 -36.41
CA LEU A 3 -21.48 -11.48 -36.63
C LEU A 3 -21.01 -10.81 -35.31
N ARG A 4 -21.77 -11.00 -34.23
CA ARG A 4 -21.42 -10.50 -32.90
C ARG A 4 -20.17 -11.21 -32.37
N THR A 5 -20.12 -12.53 -32.54
CA THR A 5 -18.97 -13.33 -32.13
C THR A 5 -17.71 -13.03 -32.94
N ALA A 6 -17.83 -12.74 -34.24
CA ALA A 6 -16.67 -12.34 -35.06
C ALA A 6 -16.10 -10.98 -34.63
N LEU A 7 -16.98 -10.00 -34.37
CA LEU A 7 -16.58 -8.67 -33.89
C LEU A 7 -15.90 -8.76 -32.51
N ASP A 8 -16.45 -9.56 -31.59
CA ASP A 8 -15.89 -9.77 -30.25
C ASP A 8 -14.49 -10.40 -30.30
N VAL A 9 -14.28 -11.37 -31.21
CA VAL A 9 -12.97 -11.99 -31.44
C VAL A 9 -11.97 -10.98 -32.01
N GLU A 10 -12.38 -10.15 -32.96
CA GLU A 10 -11.52 -9.12 -33.53
C GLU A 10 -11.17 -8.04 -32.50
N LEU A 11 -12.14 -7.60 -31.69
CA LEU A 11 -11.92 -6.66 -30.58
C LEU A 11 -10.88 -7.20 -29.58
N PHE A 12 -11.01 -8.47 -29.19
CA PHE A 12 -10.04 -9.13 -28.32
C PHE A 12 -8.66 -9.20 -28.95
N ALA A 13 -8.57 -9.56 -30.24
CA ALA A 13 -7.30 -9.64 -30.97
C ALA A 13 -6.59 -8.28 -31.04
N GLN A 14 -7.32 -7.19 -31.26
CA GLN A 14 -6.76 -5.83 -31.25
C GLN A 14 -6.19 -5.47 -29.86
N GLY A 15 -6.95 -5.75 -28.79
CA GLY A 15 -6.48 -5.54 -27.41
C GLY A 15 -5.23 -6.35 -27.09
N ALA A 16 -5.19 -7.62 -27.50
CA ALA A 16 -4.04 -8.50 -27.30
C ALA A 16 -2.78 -8.00 -28.03
N ARG A 17 -2.92 -7.51 -29.28
CA ARG A 17 -1.81 -6.91 -30.05
C ARG A 17 -1.26 -5.65 -29.38
N ALA A 18 -2.13 -4.75 -28.93
CA ALA A 18 -1.70 -3.53 -28.24
C ALA A 18 -0.89 -3.84 -26.97
N LEU A 19 -1.33 -4.84 -26.18
CA LEU A 19 -0.61 -5.29 -24.99
C LEU A 19 0.74 -5.93 -25.31
N ALA A 20 0.83 -6.73 -26.37
CA ALA A 20 2.08 -7.32 -26.81
C ALA A 20 3.09 -6.24 -27.23
N GLN A 21 2.66 -5.26 -28.03
CA GLN A 21 3.50 -4.14 -28.46
C GLN A 21 3.95 -3.27 -27.27
N ALA A 22 3.08 -3.02 -26.30
CA ALA A 22 3.43 -2.29 -25.08
C ALA A 22 4.51 -3.01 -24.25
N ARG A 23 4.54 -4.35 -24.30
CA ARG A 23 5.56 -5.16 -23.63
C ARG A 23 6.90 -5.13 -24.37
N ASP A 24 6.89 -5.24 -25.69
CA ASP A 24 8.11 -5.20 -26.51
C ASP A 24 8.80 -3.83 -26.46
N THR A 25 8.00 -2.77 -26.36
CA THR A 25 8.48 -1.38 -26.24
C THR A 25 8.78 -0.96 -24.80
N ARG A 26 8.65 -1.88 -23.83
CA ARG A 26 8.75 -1.55 -22.40
C ARG A 26 10.14 -1.01 -22.03
N PRO A 27 10.22 0.07 -21.23
CA PRO A 27 11.48 0.55 -20.67
C PRO A 27 12.18 -0.52 -19.82
N LYS A 28 13.50 -0.68 -20.02
CA LYS A 28 14.34 -1.65 -19.27
C LYS A 28 14.22 -1.50 -17.74
N ASN A 29 13.99 -0.29 -17.24
CA ASN A 29 13.84 -0.03 -15.81
C ASN A 29 12.56 -0.64 -15.24
N THR A 30 11.48 -0.70 -16.01
CA THR A 30 10.20 -1.28 -15.58
C THR A 30 10.33 -2.79 -15.42
N ASN A 31 11.00 -3.48 -16.35
CA ASN A 31 11.31 -4.92 -16.22
C ASN A 31 12.12 -5.18 -14.95
N LYS A 32 13.24 -4.45 -14.76
CA LYS A 32 14.05 -4.56 -13.54
C LYS A 32 13.25 -4.37 -12.24
N ALA A 33 12.21 -3.53 -12.27
CA ALA A 33 11.36 -3.29 -11.12
C ALA A 33 10.29 -4.38 -10.93
N TYR A 34 9.75 -4.95 -12.00
CA TYR A 34 8.60 -5.87 -11.97
C TYR A 34 9.04 -7.32 -11.84
N ASP A 35 10.09 -7.75 -12.56
CA ASP A 35 10.62 -9.11 -12.57
C ASP A 35 10.81 -9.71 -11.16
N PRO A 36 11.46 -9.02 -10.18
CA PRO A 36 11.61 -9.60 -8.84
C PRO A 36 10.28 -9.77 -8.09
N LYS A 37 9.28 -8.93 -8.36
CA LYS A 37 7.95 -8.99 -7.73
C LYS A 37 7.11 -10.10 -8.34
N GLN A 38 7.20 -10.27 -9.66
CA GLN A 38 6.58 -11.38 -10.37
C GLN A 38 7.21 -12.71 -9.95
N LYS A 39 8.53 -12.77 -9.76
CA LYS A 39 9.19 -13.97 -9.24
C LYS A 39 8.71 -14.34 -7.83
N GLU A 40 8.59 -13.37 -6.92
CA GLU A 40 8.06 -13.60 -5.56
C GLU A 40 6.61 -14.13 -5.61
N TRP A 41 5.81 -13.68 -6.58
CA TRP A 41 4.47 -14.22 -6.84
C TRP A 41 4.51 -15.69 -7.30
N GLN A 42 5.43 -16.04 -8.20
CA GLN A 42 5.59 -17.42 -8.69
C GLN A 42 6.02 -18.35 -7.55
N GLU A 43 6.98 -17.93 -6.75
CA GLU A 43 7.45 -18.66 -5.56
C GLU A 43 6.30 -18.87 -4.56
N PHE A 44 5.51 -17.83 -4.29
CA PHE A 44 4.31 -17.95 -3.46
C PHE A 44 3.29 -18.96 -4.03
N CYS A 45 3.03 -18.91 -5.34
CA CYS A 45 2.08 -19.83 -5.96
C CYS A 45 2.56 -21.29 -5.89
N ALA A 46 3.86 -21.52 -6.12
CA ALA A 46 4.48 -22.82 -6.02
C ALA A 46 4.45 -23.37 -4.58
N GLU A 47 4.73 -22.53 -3.58
CA GLU A 47 4.72 -22.93 -2.17
C GLU A 47 3.32 -23.27 -1.66
N LYS A 48 2.31 -22.47 -2.02
CA LYS A 48 0.91 -22.75 -1.63
C LYS A 48 0.28 -23.89 -2.43
N GLY A 49 0.89 -24.33 -3.54
CA GLY A 49 0.47 -25.49 -4.32
C GLY A 49 -0.85 -25.28 -5.07
N PHE A 50 -1.09 -24.09 -5.63
CA PHE A 50 -2.33 -23.84 -6.38
C PHE A 50 -2.39 -24.65 -7.68
N GLU A 51 -3.52 -25.32 -7.94
CA GLU A 51 -3.75 -26.13 -9.15
C GLU A 51 -3.71 -25.30 -10.45
N ASP A 52 -4.18 -24.06 -10.37
CA ASP A 52 -4.16 -23.08 -11.47
C ASP A 52 -2.79 -22.37 -11.62
N GLY A 53 -1.80 -22.81 -10.83
CA GLY A 53 -0.42 -22.34 -10.88
C GLY A 53 -0.30 -20.84 -10.65
N GLU A 54 0.28 -20.14 -11.61
CA GLU A 54 0.60 -18.71 -11.53
C GLU A 54 -0.55 -17.80 -11.97
N LEU A 55 -1.73 -18.34 -12.28
CA LEU A 55 -2.87 -17.54 -12.74
C LEU A 55 -3.23 -16.48 -11.70
N VAL A 56 -3.36 -15.24 -12.18
CA VAL A 56 -3.61 -14.06 -11.36
C VAL A 56 -5.11 -13.76 -11.30
N TYR A 57 -5.65 -13.63 -10.09
CA TYR A 57 -7.01 -13.15 -9.83
C TYR A 57 -7.07 -12.51 -8.44
N GLU A 58 -8.09 -11.68 -8.22
CA GLU A 58 -8.17 -10.75 -7.09
C GLU A 58 -7.87 -11.42 -5.73
N ASN A 59 -8.59 -12.47 -5.37
CA ASN A 59 -8.46 -13.12 -4.05
C ASN A 59 -7.04 -13.68 -3.82
N LYS A 60 -6.41 -14.23 -4.85
CA LYS A 60 -5.04 -14.73 -4.75
C LYS A 60 -4.03 -13.58 -4.60
N VAL A 61 -4.26 -12.45 -5.27
CA VAL A 61 -3.45 -11.22 -5.08
C VAL A 61 -3.58 -10.70 -3.66
N ILE A 62 -4.80 -10.64 -3.12
CA ILE A 62 -5.05 -10.21 -1.74
C ILE A 62 -4.31 -11.12 -0.75
N TRP A 63 -4.38 -12.44 -0.93
CA TRP A 63 -3.66 -13.38 -0.08
C TRP A 63 -2.15 -13.18 -0.16
N PHE A 64 -1.60 -13.12 -1.37
CA PHE A 64 -0.17 -12.84 -1.55
C PHE A 64 0.28 -11.56 -0.84
N LEU A 65 -0.50 -10.48 -0.95
CA LEU A 65 -0.15 -9.22 -0.29
C LEU A 65 -0.13 -9.34 1.24
N ASN A 66 -1.12 -9.99 1.83
CA ASN A 66 -1.17 -10.23 3.28
C ASN A 66 -0.02 -11.15 3.74
N ASP A 67 0.24 -12.24 3.02
CA ASP A 67 1.22 -13.28 3.39
C ASP A 67 2.68 -12.81 3.21
N ARG A 68 2.98 -12.04 2.15
CA ARG A 68 4.36 -11.74 1.74
C ARG A 68 4.76 -10.28 1.76
N VAL A 69 3.81 -9.35 1.64
CA VAL A 69 4.15 -7.95 1.34
C VAL A 69 3.84 -7.04 2.51
N LEU A 70 2.66 -7.13 3.12
CA LEU A 70 2.18 -6.15 4.09
C LEU A 70 2.91 -6.22 5.43
N ASP A 71 3.13 -7.43 5.95
CA ASP A 71 3.80 -7.62 7.25
C ASP A 71 5.32 -7.75 7.12
N ARG A 72 5.87 -7.56 5.91
CA ARG A 72 7.29 -7.74 5.67
C ARG A 72 8.09 -6.55 6.19
N GLU A 73 9.08 -6.84 7.02
CA GLU A 73 10.10 -5.87 7.42
C GLU A 73 10.82 -5.29 6.19
N ILE A 74 11.16 -4.00 6.26
CA ILE A 74 11.98 -3.36 5.25
C ILE A 74 13.35 -4.05 5.23
N ARG A 75 13.71 -4.64 4.08
CA ARG A 75 15.05 -5.19 3.87
C ARG A 75 16.09 -4.08 4.04
N GLY A 76 17.18 -4.40 4.74
CA GLY A 76 18.27 -3.45 5.02
C GLY A 76 18.71 -2.69 3.77
N SER A 77 18.81 -1.37 3.91
CA SER A 77 19.34 -0.50 2.85
C SER A 77 20.86 -0.71 2.72
N ARG A 78 21.38 -0.65 1.49
CA ARG A 78 22.83 -0.61 1.23
C ARG A 78 23.50 0.58 1.93
N TYR A 79 22.77 1.68 2.10
CA TYR A 79 23.18 2.80 2.94
C TYR A 79 22.75 2.52 4.38
N LYS A 80 23.73 2.51 5.30
CA LYS A 80 23.46 2.48 6.75
C LYS A 80 22.57 3.67 7.10
N ARG A 81 21.34 3.39 7.46
CA ARG A 81 20.46 4.34 8.14
C ARG A 81 20.32 3.83 9.56
N GLU A 82 20.40 4.73 10.53
CA GLU A 82 20.09 4.39 11.91
C GLU A 82 18.66 3.85 11.97
N SER A 83 18.48 2.71 12.65
CA SER A 83 17.15 2.17 12.92
C SER A 83 16.36 3.20 13.71
N ARG A 84 15.10 3.42 13.32
CA ARG A 84 14.22 4.30 14.12
C ARG A 84 14.08 3.69 15.50
N THR A 85 14.26 4.49 16.55
CA THR A 85 14.09 4.05 17.94
C THR A 85 12.87 4.72 18.56
N THR A 86 12.21 4.01 19.47
CA THR A 86 11.16 4.58 20.32
C THR A 86 11.77 5.53 21.36
N VAL A 87 10.93 6.24 22.14
CA VAL A 87 11.36 7.05 23.28
C VAL A 87 12.23 6.25 24.27
N ASN A 88 12.01 4.93 24.35
CA ASN A 88 12.76 4.02 25.19
C ASN A 88 14.00 3.41 24.49
N SER A 89 14.42 3.95 23.34
CA SER A 89 15.55 3.47 22.53
C SER A 89 15.39 2.07 21.90
N GLU A 90 14.19 1.49 21.95
CA GLU A 90 13.91 0.19 21.28
C GLU A 90 13.73 0.38 19.76
N PRO A 91 14.29 -0.49 18.91
CA PRO A 91 14.17 -0.37 17.46
C PRO A 91 12.74 -0.62 16.98
N VAL A 92 12.20 0.31 16.20
CA VAL A 92 10.89 0.21 15.55
C VAL A 92 11.02 -0.64 14.28
N GLN A 93 10.36 -1.79 14.25
CA GLN A 93 10.22 -2.61 13.05
C GLN A 93 9.38 -1.86 12.01
N GLN A 94 10.03 -1.48 10.90
CA GLN A 94 9.35 -0.81 9.79
C GLN A 94 8.88 -1.84 8.79
N THR A 95 7.59 -1.79 8.44
CA THR A 95 7.01 -2.58 7.35
C THR A 95 7.07 -1.82 6.03
N LEU A 96 6.83 -2.52 4.92
CA LEU A 96 6.83 -1.92 3.60
C LEU A 96 5.76 -0.82 3.47
N GLY A 97 6.20 0.40 3.16
CA GLY A 97 5.29 1.51 2.90
C GLY A 97 4.37 1.27 1.70
N ILE A 98 3.21 1.93 1.69
CA ILE A 98 2.14 1.73 0.70
C ILE A 98 2.58 1.91 -0.76
N SER A 99 3.60 2.72 -1.02
CA SER A 99 4.17 2.87 -2.36
C SER A 99 4.84 1.59 -2.88
N ALA A 100 5.48 0.82 -1.99
CA ALA A 100 6.03 -0.48 -2.34
C ALA A 100 4.91 -1.47 -2.66
N VAL A 101 3.85 -1.50 -1.84
CA VAL A 101 2.65 -2.33 -2.06
C VAL A 101 2.01 -2.03 -3.41
N LYS A 102 1.80 -0.76 -3.76
CA LYS A 102 1.32 -0.34 -5.08
C LYS A 102 2.23 -0.82 -6.21
N GLY A 103 3.54 -0.86 -5.99
CA GLY A 103 4.50 -1.42 -6.93
C GLY A 103 4.36 -2.94 -7.15
N TYR A 104 4.01 -3.71 -6.11
CA TYR A 104 3.63 -5.13 -6.22
C TYR A 104 2.36 -5.32 -7.03
N ILE A 105 1.31 -4.55 -6.69
CA ILE A 105 0.05 -4.61 -7.42
C ILE A 105 0.27 -4.31 -8.91
N ALA A 106 1.01 -3.25 -9.24
CA ALA A 106 1.29 -2.89 -10.63
C ALA A 106 2.03 -4.01 -11.39
N ALA A 107 3.01 -4.66 -10.75
CA ALA A 107 3.74 -5.78 -11.36
C ALA A 107 2.87 -7.03 -11.56
N ILE A 108 1.94 -7.31 -10.65
CA ILE A 108 1.04 -8.47 -10.73
C ILE A 108 -0.12 -8.21 -11.71
N VAL A 109 -0.68 -7.01 -11.74
CA VAL A 109 -1.67 -6.58 -12.75
C VAL A 109 -1.08 -6.63 -14.15
N ASP A 110 0.21 -6.31 -14.29
CA ASP A 110 0.94 -6.48 -15.54
C ASP A 110 1.05 -7.96 -15.96
N LEU A 111 1.41 -8.84 -15.02
CA LEU A 111 1.44 -10.28 -15.25
C LEU A 111 0.06 -10.80 -15.69
N TRP A 112 -1.02 -10.38 -15.00
CA TRP A 112 -2.39 -10.70 -15.39
C TRP A 112 -2.73 -10.23 -16.81
N SER A 113 -2.37 -8.98 -17.15
CA SER A 113 -2.63 -8.40 -18.47
C SER A 113 -1.98 -9.23 -19.57
N PHE A 114 -0.77 -9.76 -19.31
CA PHE A 114 -0.11 -10.69 -20.21
C PHE A 114 -0.80 -12.05 -20.30
N GLN A 115 -1.20 -12.63 -19.17
CA GLN A 115 -1.94 -13.90 -19.18
C GLN A 115 -3.27 -13.76 -19.94
N LYS A 116 -3.93 -12.60 -19.83
CA LYS A 116 -5.13 -12.24 -20.58
C LYS A 116 -4.89 -12.10 -22.08
N SER A 117 -3.85 -11.38 -22.50
CA SER A 117 -3.55 -11.18 -23.93
C SER A 117 -3.19 -12.49 -24.65
N LYS A 118 -2.67 -13.47 -23.91
CA LYS A 118 -2.42 -14.83 -24.40
C LYS A 118 -3.61 -15.77 -24.30
N GLY A 119 -4.75 -15.32 -23.77
CA GLY A 119 -5.94 -16.16 -23.58
C GLY A 119 -5.78 -17.24 -22.51
N MET A 120 -4.74 -17.17 -21.66
CA MET A 120 -4.50 -18.15 -20.60
C MET A 120 -5.37 -17.91 -19.36
N ASN A 121 -5.72 -16.65 -19.11
CA ASN A 121 -6.46 -16.26 -17.91
C ASN A 121 -7.89 -15.84 -18.26
N VAL A 122 -8.88 -16.48 -17.63
CA VAL A 122 -10.31 -16.19 -17.80
C VAL A 122 -10.87 -15.20 -16.77
N TYR A 123 -10.17 -14.99 -15.64
CA TYR A 123 -10.63 -14.17 -14.53
C TYR A 123 -10.70 -12.66 -14.85
N PRO A 124 -11.58 -11.89 -14.21
CA PRO A 124 -11.64 -10.43 -14.35
C PRO A 124 -10.35 -9.78 -13.83
N THR A 125 -10.25 -8.46 -14.01
CA THR A 125 -9.11 -7.70 -13.49
C THR A 125 -8.92 -7.97 -11.99
N PRO A 126 -7.69 -8.27 -11.54
CA PRO A 126 -7.41 -8.52 -10.13
C PRO A 126 -7.54 -7.24 -9.28
N HIS A 127 -7.70 -6.08 -9.91
CA HIS A 127 -7.85 -4.78 -9.25
C HIS A 127 -9.32 -4.45 -8.96
N GLY A 128 -10.00 -5.33 -8.24
CA GLY A 128 -11.41 -5.21 -7.86
C GLY A 128 -11.65 -4.46 -6.54
N GLU A 129 -12.87 -4.57 -6.01
CA GLU A 129 -13.29 -3.89 -4.78
C GLU A 129 -12.55 -4.38 -3.54
N GLY A 130 -12.22 -5.68 -3.46
CA GLY A 130 -11.49 -6.26 -2.34
C GLY A 130 -10.07 -5.71 -2.26
N LEU A 131 -9.37 -5.62 -3.39
CA LEU A 131 -8.03 -5.04 -3.44
C LEU A 131 -8.06 -3.53 -3.10
N ASN A 132 -9.09 -2.81 -3.58
CA ASN A 132 -9.30 -1.41 -3.21
C ASN A 132 -9.57 -1.23 -1.71
N GLY A 133 -10.35 -2.13 -1.11
CA GLY A 133 -10.59 -2.17 0.33
C GLY A 133 -9.29 -2.33 1.12
N LEU A 134 -8.43 -3.26 0.70
CA LEU A 134 -7.11 -3.48 1.29
C LEU A 134 -6.22 -2.23 1.19
N LEU A 135 -6.13 -1.61 0.02
CA LEU A 135 -5.36 -0.38 -0.18
C LEU A 135 -5.87 0.79 0.67
N ARG A 136 -7.19 0.91 0.83
CA ARG A 136 -7.80 1.94 1.69
C ARG A 136 -7.51 1.68 3.16
N ALA A 137 -7.59 0.44 3.62
CA ALA A 137 -7.22 0.07 4.99
C ALA A 137 -5.77 0.44 5.27
N GLN A 138 -4.85 0.12 4.35
CA GLN A 138 -3.43 0.44 4.46
C GLN A 138 -3.14 1.95 4.36
N SER A 139 -3.96 2.70 3.61
CA SER A 139 -3.85 4.16 3.55
C SER A 139 -4.33 4.82 4.85
N ARG A 140 -5.35 4.26 5.50
CA ARG A 140 -5.95 4.77 6.76
C ARG A 140 -5.13 4.46 8.01
N THR A 141 -4.17 3.54 7.94
CA THR A 141 -3.29 3.17 9.06
C THR A 141 -2.10 4.12 9.27
N THR A 142 -2.12 5.34 8.73
CA THR A 142 -1.01 6.28 8.93
C THR A 142 -0.90 6.78 10.37
N ALA A 143 -2.02 6.90 11.10
CA ALA A 143 -2.05 7.21 12.53
C ALA A 143 -3.04 6.31 13.26
N LYS A 144 -2.55 5.45 14.15
CA LYS A 144 -3.32 4.62 15.07
C LYS A 144 -3.51 5.36 16.39
N PHE A 145 -4.50 4.98 17.19
CA PHE A 145 -4.76 5.61 18.50
C PHE A 145 -3.53 5.64 19.45
N PRO A 146 -2.67 4.60 19.50
CA PRO A 146 -1.43 4.67 20.29
C PRO A 146 -0.39 5.68 19.77
N ASP A 147 -0.53 6.19 18.54
CA ASP A 147 0.36 7.19 17.95
C ASP A 147 0.03 8.62 18.42
N PHE A 148 -1.04 8.77 19.24
CA PHE A 148 -1.45 10.02 19.85
C PHE A 148 -0.87 10.12 21.26
N PHE A 149 -0.17 11.21 21.55
CA PHE A 149 0.32 11.52 22.90
C PHE A 149 0.27 13.02 23.18
N THR A 150 0.41 13.40 24.44
CA THR A 150 0.38 14.81 24.87
C THR A 150 1.65 15.14 25.63
N VAL A 151 2.27 16.28 25.33
CA VAL A 151 3.40 16.83 26.10
C VAL A 151 2.97 18.20 26.62
N PRO A 152 3.11 18.50 27.93
CA PRO A 152 2.73 19.80 28.45
C PRO A 152 3.56 20.91 27.79
N LEU A 153 2.89 21.91 27.23
CA LEU A 153 3.54 23.13 26.78
C LEU A 153 3.50 24.16 27.91
N LEU A 154 4.68 24.46 28.44
CA LEU A 154 4.87 25.52 29.42
C LEU A 154 4.71 26.87 28.72
N ASP A 155 4.07 27.82 29.38
CA ASP A 155 3.93 29.22 28.94
C ASP A 155 3.02 29.50 27.72
N GLU A 156 2.24 28.52 27.25
CA GLU A 156 1.24 28.68 26.17
C GLU A 156 -0.12 29.28 26.63
N GLY A 157 -0.12 30.03 27.74
CA GLY A 157 -1.28 30.76 28.24
C GLY A 157 -1.55 30.65 29.75
N PRO A 158 -2.66 31.22 30.24
CA PRO A 158 -2.98 31.30 31.68
C PRO A 158 -3.37 29.94 32.31
N THR A 159 -3.60 28.93 31.49
CA THR A 159 -3.92 27.56 31.92
C THR A 159 -2.96 26.59 31.21
N PRO A 160 -2.57 25.47 31.85
CA PRO A 160 -1.76 24.44 31.21
C PRO A 160 -2.32 24.00 29.84
N CYS A 161 -1.45 23.93 28.84
CA CYS A 161 -1.80 23.51 27.48
C CYS A 161 -1.25 22.11 27.21
N TYR A 162 -2.14 21.19 26.82
CA TYR A 162 -1.79 19.83 26.39
C TYR A 162 -2.18 19.66 24.92
N PRO A 163 -1.25 19.89 23.97
CA PRO A 163 -1.49 19.59 22.57
C PRO A 163 -1.66 18.08 22.34
N MET A 164 -2.48 17.74 21.35
CA MET A 164 -2.46 16.41 20.75
C MET A 164 -1.30 16.35 19.77
N ILE A 165 -0.35 15.46 20.02
CA ILE A 165 0.76 15.17 19.13
C ILE A 165 0.46 13.86 18.41
N ILE A 166 0.62 13.85 17.10
CA ILE A 166 0.38 12.72 16.21
C ILE A 166 1.65 12.49 15.41
N ILE A 167 2.09 11.24 15.28
CA ILE A 167 3.17 10.88 14.36
C ILE A 167 2.58 10.89 12.93
N ILE A 168 3.00 11.83 12.08
CA ILE A 168 2.36 12.12 10.77
C ILE A 168 2.97 11.33 9.61
N ASP A 169 4.25 10.93 9.67
CA ASP A 169 4.84 10.22 8.52
C ASP A 169 5.78 9.07 8.89
N ASN A 170 5.51 7.94 8.22
CA ASN A 170 6.33 6.73 8.17
C ASN A 170 6.68 6.36 6.70
N GLY A 171 6.61 7.34 5.79
CA GLY A 171 6.76 7.19 4.36
C GLY A 171 8.21 7.25 3.86
N LYS A 172 8.42 6.67 2.68
CA LYS A 172 9.71 6.62 1.96
C LYS A 172 10.27 8.00 1.55
N THR A 173 9.43 9.04 1.56
CA THR A 173 9.74 10.42 1.14
C THR A 173 10.42 11.26 2.22
N ASN A 174 10.52 10.77 3.46
CA ASN A 174 11.34 11.42 4.45
C ASN A 174 12.83 11.19 4.14
N SER A 175 13.44 12.14 3.45
CA SER A 175 14.86 12.12 3.09
C SER A 175 15.77 12.08 4.32
N LEU A 176 15.30 12.60 5.46
CA LEU A 176 16.00 12.66 6.74
C LEU A 176 15.80 11.42 7.61
N GLY A 177 14.81 10.57 7.30
CA GLY A 177 14.49 9.36 8.07
C GLY A 177 13.98 9.60 9.50
N ARG A 178 13.71 10.85 9.88
CA ARG A 178 13.26 11.23 11.23
C ARG A 178 11.76 10.94 11.41
N LEU A 179 11.27 11.00 12.65
CA LEU A 179 9.84 11.02 12.92
C LEU A 179 9.34 12.44 12.68
N GLU A 180 8.26 12.57 11.91
CA GLU A 180 7.55 13.84 11.74
C GLU A 180 6.34 13.84 12.64
N TYR A 181 6.16 14.93 13.38
CA TYR A 181 5.08 15.10 14.32
C TYR A 181 4.16 16.22 13.83
N GLY A 182 2.87 15.96 13.85
CA GLY A 182 1.85 16.99 13.86
C GLY A 182 1.44 17.31 15.27
N ALA A 183 1.22 18.58 15.55
CA ALA A 183 0.63 19.00 16.80
C ALA A 183 -0.66 19.76 16.53
N VAL A 184 -1.67 19.49 17.35
CA VAL A 184 -2.92 20.24 17.41
C VAL A 184 -3.02 20.87 18.78
N ILE A 185 -3.03 22.19 18.82
CA ILE A 185 -3.13 22.98 20.05
C ILE A 185 -4.60 23.34 20.30
N ARG A 186 -4.91 23.68 21.55
CA ARG A 186 -6.21 24.22 21.95
C ARG A 186 -6.58 25.45 21.15
N HIS A 187 -7.74 25.40 20.50
CA HIS A 187 -8.32 26.53 19.81
C HIS A 187 -9.22 27.34 20.76
N GLN A 188 -9.28 28.66 20.59
CA GLN A 188 -10.12 29.55 21.43
C GLN A 188 -11.61 29.21 21.31
N TYR A 189 -12.06 28.84 20.10
CA TYR A 189 -13.44 28.43 19.84
C TYR A 189 -13.58 26.91 20.02
N PRO A 190 -14.36 26.42 21.00
CA PRO A 190 -14.47 24.98 21.30
C PRO A 190 -14.97 24.14 20.11
N LEU A 191 -15.84 24.72 19.28
CA LEU A 191 -16.39 24.09 18.07
C LEU A 191 -15.35 23.91 16.95
N LEU A 192 -14.15 24.45 17.09
CA LEU A 192 -13.03 24.25 16.16
C LEU A 192 -11.87 23.50 16.84
N TYR A 193 -12.01 23.12 18.11
CA TYR A 193 -10.97 22.43 18.85
C TYR A 193 -10.98 20.94 18.52
N THR A 194 -10.04 20.52 17.68
CA THR A 194 -9.97 19.16 17.13
C THR A 194 -9.86 18.08 18.20
N MET A 195 -9.19 18.32 19.33
CA MET A 195 -9.18 17.34 20.42
C MET A 195 -10.55 17.14 21.07
N ALA A 196 -11.35 18.20 21.22
CA ALA A 196 -12.70 18.05 21.75
C ALA A 196 -13.55 17.18 20.80
N HIS A 197 -13.43 17.38 19.49
CA HIS A 197 -14.12 16.54 18.51
C HIS A 197 -13.70 15.07 18.60
N VAL A 198 -12.39 14.79 18.73
CA VAL A 198 -11.88 13.43 18.90
C VAL A 198 -12.37 12.82 20.22
N ALA A 199 -12.36 13.58 21.32
CA ALA A 199 -12.85 13.13 22.61
C ALA A 199 -14.35 12.78 22.58
N PHE A 200 -15.18 13.65 21.99
CA PHE A 200 -16.60 13.36 21.81
C PHE A 200 -16.82 12.14 20.92
N TYR A 201 -16.12 12.05 19.78
CA TYR A 201 -16.22 10.90 18.89
C TYR A 201 -15.88 9.58 19.60
N LEU A 202 -14.82 9.56 20.42
CA LEU A 202 -14.42 8.38 21.18
C LEU A 202 -15.36 8.07 22.34
N PHE A 203 -15.98 9.08 22.96
CA PHE A 203 -16.97 8.88 24.02
C PHE A 203 -18.26 8.23 23.50
N TYR A 204 -18.66 8.56 22.26
CA TYR A 204 -19.87 8.02 21.63
C TYR A 204 -19.67 6.71 20.86
N ARG A 205 -18.45 6.15 20.85
CA ARG A 205 -18.09 4.93 20.11
C ARG A 205 -17.90 3.76 21.04
#